data_AF-A0A0P1E398-F1
#
_entry.id   AF-A0A0P1E398-F1
#
_cell.length_a   1.000
_cell.length_b   1.000
_cell.length_c   1.000
_cell.angle_alpha   90.00
_cell.angle_beta   90.00
_cell.angle_gamma   90.00
#
_symmetry.space_group_name_H-M   'P 1'
#
loop_
_entity.id
_entity.type
_entity.pdbx_description
1 polymer ?
#
loop_
_entity_poly.entity_id
_entity_poly.type
_entity_poly.pdbx_seq_one_letter_code
_entity_poly.pdbx_strand_id
1 'polypeptide(L)'
;MMDTNILDLLEDIGLSSVARLEPAVALAGDTALERREKVLQSIRGTVLPRRLEFTAANGDCLAIEVNSSRVTDVFRVRSGVAPDFETEERDTLAGQLAQLVTDIAAAPAPLNLISLRPDATLEADDVGITFSEIASACTMIEMPAEPVIAVVPDTAEPANDVEAADEASDLATQFYQRSQRLAVGRIQVKAEDGGMVQSDGDCSEDQPFHADQTLLTQFARDLSGWDDDAAAALDHPQLIVMRPSGGKGSGLAVLNDGKEFSIVVHEARKLGAIVNLWTSLTERSE
;
A
#
# COMPACT_ATOMS: atom_id res chain seq x y z
N MET A 1 -30.40 9.44 2.78
CA MET A 1 -29.53 10.49 2.19
C MET A 1 -28.19 10.54 2.93
N MET A 2 -27.56 9.36 3.14
CA MET A 2 -26.25 9.17 3.78
C MET A 2 -25.27 8.34 2.93
N ASP A 3 -25.74 7.72 1.84
CA ASP A 3 -24.96 6.75 1.05
C ASP A 3 -24.02 7.38 0.02
N THR A 4 -24.27 8.64 -0.39
CA THR A 4 -23.38 9.36 -1.31
C THR A 4 -22.00 9.60 -0.69
N ASN A 5 -21.98 9.88 0.61
CA ASN A 5 -20.77 10.26 1.34
C ASN A 5 -19.75 9.12 1.51
N ILE A 6 -20.18 7.85 1.41
CA ILE A 6 -19.29 6.69 1.56
C ILE A 6 -18.68 6.27 0.23
N LEU A 7 -19.43 6.44 -0.87
CA LEU A 7 -18.96 6.15 -2.22
C LEU A 7 -17.93 7.18 -2.66
N ASP A 8 -18.19 8.46 -2.39
CA ASP A 8 -17.23 9.55 -2.65
C ASP A 8 -15.94 9.34 -1.83
N LEU A 9 -16.06 8.92 -0.57
CA LEU A 9 -14.90 8.61 0.28
C LEU A 9 -14.08 7.42 -0.26
N LEU A 10 -14.74 6.36 -0.75
CA LEU A 10 -14.08 5.17 -1.30
C LEU A 10 -13.44 5.45 -2.66
N GLU A 11 -14.07 6.28 -3.48
CA GLU A 11 -13.54 6.75 -4.75
C GLU A 11 -12.32 7.65 -4.52
N ASP A 12 -12.38 8.58 -3.56
CA ASP A 12 -11.23 9.39 -3.15
C ASP A 12 -10.08 8.53 -2.62
N ILE A 13 -10.37 7.48 -1.84
CA ILE A 13 -9.34 6.52 -1.40
C ILE A 13 -8.73 5.82 -2.62
N GLY A 14 -9.52 5.34 -3.58
CA GLY A 14 -9.02 4.68 -4.78
C GLY A 14 -8.20 5.59 -5.69
N LEU A 15 -8.59 6.85 -5.83
CA LEU A 15 -7.90 7.85 -6.66
C LEU A 15 -6.63 8.40 -6.00
N SER A 16 -6.59 8.44 -4.67
CA SER A 16 -5.42 8.86 -3.89
C SER A 16 -4.50 7.71 -3.48
N SER A 17 -4.86 6.47 -3.84
CA SER A 17 -4.04 5.28 -3.60
C SER A 17 -2.81 5.30 -4.51
N VAL A 18 -1.73 5.93 -4.03
CA VAL A 18 -0.42 5.88 -4.65
C VAL A 18 0.28 4.59 -4.21
N ALA A 19 1.00 3.94 -5.13
CA ALA A 19 1.88 2.83 -4.78
C ALA A 19 2.86 3.26 -3.68
N ARG A 20 3.03 2.42 -2.66
CA ARG A 20 3.88 2.71 -1.52
C ARG A 20 5.35 2.46 -1.92
N LEU A 21 5.90 3.37 -2.72
CA LEU A 21 7.29 3.38 -3.19
C LEU A 21 8.29 3.53 -2.04
N GLU A 22 7.83 4.06 -0.90
CA GLU A 22 8.58 4.17 0.34
C GLU A 22 7.65 3.81 1.52
N PRO A 23 8.16 3.20 2.61
CA PRO A 23 7.35 2.93 3.81
C PRO A 23 6.75 4.23 4.39
N ALA A 24 7.42 5.35 4.14
CA ALA A 24 6.95 6.71 4.38
C ALA A 24 6.21 7.26 3.16
N VAL A 25 4.95 7.64 3.33
CA VAL A 25 4.17 8.35 2.32
C VAL A 25 4.24 9.83 2.63
N ALA A 26 4.73 10.63 1.69
CA ALA A 26 4.68 12.09 1.81
C ALA A 26 3.21 12.55 1.80
N LEU A 27 2.79 13.22 2.89
CA LEU A 27 1.51 13.90 2.97
C LEU A 27 1.65 15.26 2.29
N ALA A 28 1.24 15.32 1.02
CA ALA A 28 1.21 16.56 0.24
C ALA A 28 0.26 17.59 0.89
N GLY A 29 0.77 18.79 1.14
CA GLY A 29 0.02 19.92 1.67
C GLY A 29 0.92 21.15 1.76
N ASP A 30 0.61 22.17 0.96
CA ASP A 30 1.39 23.39 0.81
C ASP A 30 1.18 24.33 2.00
N THR A 31 0.13 24.08 2.80
CA THR A 31 -0.15 24.79 4.05
C THR A 31 -0.33 23.84 5.23
N ALA A 32 -0.04 24.32 6.44
CA ALA A 32 -0.25 23.54 7.66
C ALA A 32 -1.72 23.12 7.84
N LEU A 33 -2.67 23.89 7.30
CA LEU A 33 -4.09 23.53 7.34
C LEU A 33 -4.38 22.30 6.46
N GLU A 34 -3.87 22.28 5.24
CA GLU A 34 -3.97 21.13 4.34
C GLU A 34 -3.29 19.90 4.94
N ARG A 35 -2.10 20.06 5.52
CA ARG A 35 -1.40 18.94 6.20
C ARG A 35 -2.20 18.41 7.39
N ARG A 36 -2.82 19.29 8.19
CA ARG A 36 -3.72 18.91 9.29
C ARG A 36 -4.89 18.07 8.79
N GLU A 37 -5.50 18.47 7.68
CA GLU A 37 -6.59 17.74 7.05
C GLU A 37 -6.15 16.35 6.54
N LYS A 38 -4.94 16.24 5.98
CA LYS A 38 -4.37 14.96 5.56
C LYS A 38 -4.05 14.02 6.72
N VAL A 39 -3.55 14.54 7.84
CA VAL A 39 -3.35 13.76 9.08
C VAL A 39 -4.69 13.22 9.59
N LEU A 40 -5.71 14.08 9.67
CA LEU A 40 -7.07 13.70 10.08
C LEU A 40 -7.69 12.66 9.13
N GLN A 41 -7.51 12.81 7.82
CA GLN A 41 -7.99 11.85 6.83
C GLN A 41 -7.28 10.49 6.96
N SER A 42 -6.01 10.47 7.32
CA SER A 42 -5.25 9.23 7.55
C SER A 42 -5.77 8.45 8.76
N ILE A 43 -6.15 9.15 9.83
CA ILE A 43 -6.83 8.55 11.00
C ILE A 43 -8.20 8.00 10.57
N ARG A 44 -9.00 8.80 9.85
CA ARG A 44 -10.33 8.40 9.39
C ARG A 44 -10.29 7.17 8.48
N GLY A 45 -9.33 7.09 7.56
CA GLY A 45 -9.20 6.00 6.59
C GLY A 45 -8.71 4.67 7.20
N THR A 46 -8.25 4.68 8.45
CA THR A 46 -7.70 3.48 9.10
C THR A 46 -8.81 2.62 9.70
N VAL A 47 -9.19 1.55 8.99
CA VAL A 47 -10.21 0.59 9.43
C VAL A 47 -9.61 -0.50 10.32
N LEU A 48 -8.45 -1.03 9.93
CA LEU A 48 -7.75 -2.05 10.71
C LEU A 48 -6.78 -1.41 11.72
N PRO A 49 -6.53 -2.07 12.85
CA PRO A 49 -5.51 -1.68 13.82
C PRO A 49 -4.15 -1.40 13.20
N ARG A 50 -3.62 -0.19 13.38
CA ARG A 50 -2.32 0.26 12.85
C ARG A 50 -1.68 1.27 13.79
N ARG A 51 -0.35 1.31 13.78
CA ARG A 51 0.42 2.46 14.30
C ARG A 51 0.72 3.40 13.15
N LEU A 52 0.32 4.66 13.26
CA LEU A 52 0.61 5.72 12.31
C LEU A 52 1.70 6.62 12.89
N GLU A 53 2.80 6.77 12.17
CA GLU A 53 3.92 7.65 12.53
C GLU A 53 4.03 8.78 11.52
N PHE A 54 3.82 10.00 11.97
CA PHE A 54 3.98 11.23 11.20
C PHE A 54 5.32 11.86 11.55
N THR A 55 6.19 12.11 10.58
CA THR A 55 7.52 12.70 10.78
C THR A 55 7.72 13.92 9.89
N ALA A 56 8.05 15.07 10.48
CA ALA A 56 8.32 16.31 9.77
C ALA A 56 9.80 16.43 9.37
N ALA A 57 10.14 17.39 8.50
CA ALA A 57 11.49 17.54 7.95
C ALA A 57 12.57 17.88 9.00
N ASN A 58 12.18 18.48 10.12
CA ASN A 58 13.06 18.78 11.23
C ASN A 58 13.23 17.62 12.22
N GLY A 59 12.62 16.46 11.95
CA GLY A 59 12.67 15.27 12.80
C GLY A 59 11.59 15.21 13.89
N ASP A 60 10.69 16.19 13.96
CA ASP A 60 9.54 16.11 14.87
C ASP A 60 8.66 14.91 14.49
N CYS A 61 8.22 14.14 15.48
CA CYS A 61 7.50 12.90 15.23
C CYS A 61 6.27 12.76 16.14
N LEU A 62 5.16 12.35 15.55
CA LEU A 62 3.93 11.95 16.24
C LEU A 62 3.64 10.49 15.88
N ALA A 63 3.59 9.61 16.89
CA ALA A 63 3.22 8.21 16.71
C ALA A 63 1.93 7.91 17.49
N ILE A 64 0.89 7.45 16.80
CA ILE A 64 -0.41 7.13 17.38
C ILE A 64 -0.88 5.73 16.95
N GLU A 65 -1.57 5.02 17.82
CA GLU A 65 -2.31 3.82 17.43
C GLU A 65 -3.76 4.15 17.10
N VAL A 66 -4.22 3.56 16.00
CA VAL A 66 -5.55 3.78 15.46
C VAL A 66 -6.21 2.43 15.17
N ASN A 67 -7.45 2.29 15.62
CA ASN A 67 -8.31 1.16 15.33
C ASN A 67 -9.72 1.66 14.97
N SER A 68 -10.26 1.23 13.82
CA SER A 68 -11.62 1.61 13.39
C SER A 68 -11.89 3.12 13.47
N SER A 69 -10.95 3.91 12.93
CA SER A 69 -10.96 5.38 12.93
C SER A 69 -10.95 6.04 14.32
N ARG A 70 -10.52 5.32 15.36
CA ARG A 70 -10.38 5.80 16.73
C ARG A 70 -8.92 5.74 17.16
N VAL A 71 -8.45 6.79 17.82
CA VAL A 71 -7.12 6.81 18.43
C VAL A 71 -7.21 6.13 19.79
N THR A 72 -6.39 5.11 20.00
CA THR A 72 -6.38 4.30 21.24
C THR A 72 -5.19 4.63 22.13
N ASP A 73 -4.06 5.06 21.54
CA ASP A 73 -2.86 5.41 22.31
C ASP A 73 -1.92 6.34 21.52
N VAL A 74 -0.99 6.99 22.22
CA VAL A 74 0.05 7.90 21.68
C VAL A 74 1.42 7.50 22.22
N PHE A 75 2.32 7.07 21.33
CA PHE A 75 3.62 6.51 21.69
C PHE A 75 4.77 7.51 21.60
N ARG A 76 4.62 8.53 20.76
CA ARG A 76 5.67 9.53 20.55
C ARG A 76 5.04 10.88 20.25
N VAL A 77 5.55 11.90 20.91
CA VAL A 77 5.21 13.30 20.68
C VAL A 77 6.49 14.10 20.50
N ARG A 78 6.42 15.16 19.69
CA ARG A 78 7.52 16.11 19.46
C ARG A 78 8.08 16.67 20.77
N SER A 79 7.16 17.10 21.65
CA SER A 79 7.47 17.71 22.93
C SER A 79 6.26 17.58 23.86
N GLY A 80 6.51 17.51 25.17
CA GLY A 80 5.47 17.34 26.17
C GLY A 80 5.30 15.88 26.64
N VAL A 81 4.24 15.65 27.40
CA VAL A 81 3.87 14.33 27.92
C VAL A 81 2.81 13.75 26.98
N ALA A 82 2.93 12.46 26.65
CA ALA A 82 1.90 11.78 25.88
C ALA A 82 0.58 11.73 26.69
N PRO A 83 -0.59 11.91 26.04
CA PRO A 83 -1.89 11.76 26.69
C PRO A 83 -2.02 10.41 27.41
N ASP A 84 -2.64 10.40 28.58
CA ASP A 84 -2.87 9.20 29.37
C ASP A 84 -4.32 8.74 29.20
N PHE A 85 -4.51 7.75 28.34
CA PHE A 85 -5.81 7.18 28.01
C PHE A 85 -6.46 6.40 29.17
N GLU A 86 -5.71 6.06 30.22
CA GLU A 86 -6.24 5.35 31.39
C GLU A 86 -6.84 6.32 32.42
N THR A 87 -6.27 7.52 32.57
CA THR A 87 -6.59 8.42 33.69
C THR A 87 -7.22 9.75 33.30
N GLU A 88 -7.06 10.20 32.06
CA GLU A 88 -7.58 11.49 31.61
C GLU A 88 -9.02 11.41 31.10
N GLU A 89 -9.77 12.51 31.27
CA GLU A 89 -11.14 12.63 30.79
C GLU A 89 -11.18 12.72 29.25
N ARG A 90 -12.25 12.17 28.67
CA ARG A 90 -12.41 12.03 27.21
C ARG A 90 -12.29 13.35 26.44
N ASP A 91 -12.89 14.42 26.96
CA ASP A 91 -12.83 15.76 26.34
C ASP A 91 -11.42 16.37 26.42
N THR A 92 -10.68 16.08 27.50
CA THR A 92 -9.29 16.49 27.66
C THR A 92 -8.38 15.76 26.67
N LEU A 93 -8.55 14.44 26.52
CA LEU A 93 -7.84 13.63 25.53
C LEU A 93 -8.12 14.12 24.11
N ALA A 94 -9.38 14.40 23.77
CA ALA A 94 -9.73 14.93 22.44
C ALA A 94 -9.06 16.28 22.16
N GLY A 95 -8.99 17.17 23.15
CA GLY A 95 -8.29 18.45 23.05
C GLY A 95 -6.77 18.30 22.88
N GLN A 96 -6.15 17.42 23.66
CA GLN A 96 -4.71 17.15 23.57
C GLN A 96 -4.35 16.50 22.23
N LEU A 97 -5.13 15.52 21.76
CA LEU A 97 -4.95 14.90 20.44
C LEU A 97 -5.09 15.92 19.31
N ALA A 98 -6.07 16.82 19.41
CA ALA A 98 -6.23 17.90 18.44
C ALA A 98 -5.04 18.87 18.42
N GLN A 99 -4.45 19.14 19.59
CA GLN A 99 -3.23 19.94 19.69
C GLN A 99 -2.05 19.21 19.05
N LEU A 100 -1.84 17.93 19.35
CA LEU A 100 -0.75 17.13 18.76
C LEU A 100 -0.86 17.05 17.22
N VAL A 101 -2.06 16.85 16.69
CA VAL A 101 -2.33 16.85 15.26
C VAL A 101 -2.06 18.23 14.64
N THR A 102 -2.38 19.31 15.35
CA THR A 102 -2.10 20.68 14.91
C THR A 102 -0.60 21.00 14.93
N ASP A 103 0.10 20.57 15.96
CA ASP A 103 1.54 20.83 16.14
C ASP A 103 2.38 20.11 15.10
N ILE A 104 2.08 18.84 14.80
CA ILE A 104 2.79 18.09 13.76
C ILE A 104 2.48 18.65 12.36
N ALA A 105 1.25 19.13 12.14
CA ALA A 105 0.88 19.76 10.87
C ALA A 105 1.57 21.11 10.66
N ALA A 106 1.77 21.89 11.74
CA ALA A 106 2.49 23.16 11.74
C ALA A 106 4.02 23.00 11.71
N ALA A 107 4.55 21.78 11.85
CA ALA A 107 5.97 21.50 11.72
C ALA A 107 6.45 21.70 10.26
N PRO A 108 7.76 21.94 10.04
CA PRO A 108 8.31 22.15 8.71
C PRO A 108 8.03 20.99 7.75
N ALA A 109 7.52 21.32 6.56
CA ALA A 109 7.27 20.37 5.47
C ALA A 109 8.58 19.81 4.87
N PRO A 110 8.54 18.61 4.22
CA PRO A 110 7.39 17.73 4.06
C PRO A 110 7.03 16.97 5.34
N LEU A 111 5.77 16.52 5.43
CA LEU A 111 5.31 15.60 6.47
C LEU A 111 5.20 14.20 5.87
N ASN A 112 5.83 13.21 6.50
CA ASN A 112 5.87 11.84 6.04
C ASN A 112 5.09 10.93 6.98
N LEU A 113 4.29 10.01 6.44
CA LEU A 113 3.46 9.06 7.18
C LEU A 113 3.96 7.62 6.97
N ILE A 114 4.26 6.92 8.06
CA ILE A 114 4.51 5.48 8.06
C ILE A 114 3.36 4.76 8.78
N SER A 115 2.74 3.79 8.13
CA SER A 115 1.83 2.83 8.76
C SER A 115 2.55 1.52 9.10
N LEU A 116 2.53 1.16 10.37
CA LEU A 116 3.16 -0.01 10.96
C LEU A 116 2.12 -0.92 11.63
N ARG A 117 2.54 -2.13 12.02
CA ARG A 117 1.73 -2.99 12.89
C ARG A 117 1.55 -2.31 14.26
N PRO A 118 0.41 -2.52 14.94
CA PRO A 118 0.26 -2.10 16.34
C PRO A 118 1.33 -2.81 17.20
N ASP A 119 1.81 -2.09 18.21
CA ASP A 119 2.73 -2.61 19.22
C ASP A 119 1.98 -3.34 20.33
N ALA A 120 0.77 -2.88 20.64
CA ALA A 120 -0.09 -3.48 21.65
C ALA A 120 -1.05 -4.53 21.05
N THR A 121 -1.41 -5.50 21.89
CA THR A 121 -2.48 -6.45 21.56
C THR A 121 -3.80 -5.74 21.84
N LEU A 122 -4.70 -5.68 20.85
CA LEU A 122 -5.95 -4.95 21.00
C LEU A 122 -6.83 -5.60 22.06
N GLU A 123 -7.23 -4.81 23.05
CA GLU A 123 -8.19 -5.25 24.03
C GLU A 123 -9.61 -4.93 23.53
N ALA A 124 -10.58 -5.80 23.82
CA ALA A 124 -11.96 -5.63 23.35
C ALA A 124 -12.64 -4.39 23.95
N ASP A 125 -12.02 -3.79 24.96
CA ASP A 125 -12.54 -2.71 25.78
C ASP A 125 -11.95 -1.34 25.39
N ASP A 126 -11.04 -1.30 24.40
CA ASP A 126 -10.43 -0.07 23.89
C ASP A 126 -11.40 0.73 23.03
N VAL A 127 -12.25 1.53 23.68
CA VAL A 127 -13.25 2.36 22.99
C VAL A 127 -12.61 3.56 22.27
N GLY A 128 -11.43 4.02 22.70
CA GLY A 128 -10.65 5.11 22.08
C GLY A 128 -11.38 6.45 21.89
N ILE A 129 -10.67 7.44 21.36
CA ILE A 129 -11.21 8.74 20.95
C ILE A 129 -11.55 8.70 19.46
N THR A 130 -12.77 9.08 19.08
CA THR A 130 -13.20 9.05 17.68
C THR A 130 -12.58 10.17 16.87
N PHE A 131 -12.39 9.92 15.57
CA PHE A 131 -12.05 10.95 14.59
C PHE A 131 -12.91 12.22 14.73
N SER A 132 -14.23 12.10 14.89
CA SER A 132 -15.14 13.24 14.96
C SER A 132 -14.88 14.15 16.16
N GLU A 133 -14.50 13.56 17.30
CA GLU A 133 -14.15 14.31 18.51
C GLU A 133 -12.87 15.11 18.30
N ILE A 134 -11.84 14.47 17.71
CA ILE A 134 -10.56 15.12 17.41
C ILE A 134 -10.76 16.24 16.38
N ALA A 135 -11.50 15.97 15.29
CA ALA A 135 -11.77 16.94 14.24
C ALA A 135 -12.54 18.16 14.78
N SER A 136 -13.53 17.94 15.65
CA SER A 136 -14.26 19.02 16.29
C SER A 136 -13.35 19.86 17.18
N ALA A 137 -12.46 19.24 17.96
CA ALA A 137 -11.50 19.97 18.80
C ALA A 137 -10.49 20.77 17.95
N CYS A 138 -10.04 20.26 16.79
CA CYS A 138 -9.17 20.99 15.87
C CYS A 138 -9.76 22.31 15.35
N THR A 139 -11.09 22.43 15.23
CA THR A 139 -11.74 23.68 14.79
C THR A 139 -11.60 24.82 15.79
N MET A 140 -11.30 24.51 17.05
CA MET A 140 -11.12 25.49 18.12
C MET A 140 -9.66 25.98 18.23
N ILE A 141 -8.75 25.42 17.41
CA ILE A 141 -7.31 25.71 17.45
C ILE A 141 -6.92 26.48 16.17
N GLU A 142 -6.44 27.71 16.36
CA GLU A 142 -5.91 28.54 15.28
C GLU A 142 -4.58 28.00 14.76
N MET A 143 -4.41 27.97 13.44
CA MET A 143 -3.16 27.53 12.80
C MET A 143 -2.12 28.66 12.80
N PRO A 144 -0.85 28.39 13.13
CA PRO A 144 0.22 29.36 12.95
C PRO A 144 0.42 29.69 11.46
N ALA A 145 0.70 30.96 11.14
CA ALA A 145 1.00 31.38 9.77
C ALA A 145 2.40 30.90 9.34
N GLU A 146 2.52 30.32 8.14
CA GLU A 146 3.79 29.82 7.62
C GLU A 146 4.64 30.90 6.91
N PRO A 147 5.98 30.85 7.07
CA PRO A 147 6.88 31.62 6.21
C PRO A 147 7.07 30.91 4.85
N VAL A 148 6.75 31.61 3.76
CA VAL A 148 6.90 31.13 2.38
C VAL A 148 8.39 31.07 2.00
N ILE A 149 8.91 29.88 1.67
CA ILE A 149 10.26 29.70 1.10
C ILE A 149 10.14 28.92 -0.21
N ALA A 150 10.57 29.52 -1.32
CA ALA A 150 10.62 28.91 -2.64
C ALA A 150 11.91 28.10 -2.82
N VAL A 151 11.85 26.87 -3.34
CA VAL A 151 13.01 26.02 -3.65
C VAL A 151 13.07 25.68 -5.14
N VAL A 152 14.28 25.77 -5.72
CA VAL A 152 14.68 25.49 -7.11
C VAL A 152 15.22 24.04 -7.20
N PRO A 153 15.00 23.26 -8.28
CA PRO A 153 15.48 21.87 -8.36
C PRO A 153 16.95 21.79 -8.83
N ASP A 154 17.70 20.83 -8.28
CA ASP A 154 19.03 20.44 -8.78
C ASP A 154 19.13 18.91 -8.90
N THR A 155 19.84 18.42 -9.93
CA THR A 155 19.89 17.01 -10.36
C THR A 155 21.25 16.40 -10.02
N ALA A 156 21.29 15.15 -9.54
CA ALA A 156 22.46 14.25 -9.67
C ALA A 156 22.09 12.76 -9.49
N GLU A 157 22.60 11.90 -10.38
CA GLU A 157 22.60 10.42 -10.29
C GLU A 157 23.73 9.89 -9.37
N PRO A 158 23.63 8.64 -8.91
CA PRO A 158 24.80 7.76 -8.91
C PRO A 158 24.53 6.36 -9.50
N ALA A 159 25.59 5.75 -10.05
CA ALA A 159 25.66 4.37 -10.52
C ALA A 159 26.28 3.45 -9.44
N ASN A 160 25.87 2.18 -9.39
CA ASN A 160 26.79 1.04 -9.25
C ASN A 160 26.13 -0.33 -9.51
N ASP A 161 26.89 -1.21 -10.15
CA ASP A 161 26.59 -2.61 -10.51
C ASP A 161 26.59 -3.57 -9.30
N VAL A 162 25.74 -4.61 -9.35
CA VAL A 162 26.01 -5.94 -8.77
C VAL A 162 25.36 -7.02 -9.64
N GLU A 163 26.15 -7.96 -10.18
CA GLU A 163 25.66 -9.21 -10.79
C GLU A 163 25.36 -10.27 -9.71
N ALA A 164 24.31 -11.07 -9.90
CA ALA A 164 24.07 -12.30 -9.15
C ALA A 164 23.60 -13.45 -10.07
N ALA A 165 23.87 -14.68 -9.64
CA ALA A 165 24.12 -15.87 -10.45
C ALA A 165 22.89 -16.57 -11.06
N ASP A 166 23.17 -17.28 -12.16
CA ASP A 166 22.24 -17.96 -13.07
C ASP A 166 22.04 -19.44 -12.67
N GLU A 167 20.84 -19.81 -12.21
CA GLU A 167 20.30 -21.18 -12.31
C GLU A 167 18.94 -21.13 -13.03
N ALA A 168 18.87 -21.77 -14.20
CA ALA A 168 17.73 -21.68 -15.10
C ALA A 168 16.55 -22.54 -14.63
N SER A 169 15.50 -21.88 -14.12
CA SER A 169 14.18 -22.47 -13.86
C SER A 169 13.25 -22.17 -15.05
N ASP A 170 12.56 -23.19 -15.61
CA ASP A 170 11.60 -23.08 -16.72
C ASP A 170 10.13 -23.00 -16.24
N LEU A 171 9.94 -22.61 -14.98
CA LEU A 171 8.68 -22.79 -14.26
C LEU A 171 7.56 -21.89 -14.78
N ALA A 172 7.85 -20.67 -15.25
CA ALA A 172 6.87 -19.82 -15.92
C ALA A 172 6.34 -20.53 -17.18
N THR A 173 7.23 -21.07 -18.01
CA THR A 173 6.84 -21.85 -19.20
C THR A 173 5.96 -23.05 -18.83
N GLN A 174 6.32 -23.82 -17.79
CA GLN A 174 5.52 -24.96 -17.35
C GLN A 174 4.14 -24.55 -16.80
N PHE A 175 4.07 -23.44 -16.08
CA PHE A 175 2.81 -22.91 -15.54
C PHE A 175 1.89 -22.42 -16.66
N TYR A 176 2.44 -21.71 -17.64
CA TYR A 176 1.71 -21.32 -18.84
C TYR A 176 1.11 -22.55 -19.52
N GLN A 177 1.92 -23.57 -19.83
CA GLN A 177 1.43 -24.75 -20.56
C GLN A 177 0.36 -25.54 -19.77
N ARG A 178 0.59 -25.78 -18.48
CA ARG A 178 -0.29 -26.65 -17.67
C ARG A 178 -1.57 -25.97 -17.19
N SER A 179 -1.65 -24.65 -17.26
CA SER A 179 -2.87 -23.88 -16.94
C SER A 179 -3.95 -23.92 -18.03
N GLN A 180 -3.68 -24.54 -19.20
CA GLN A 180 -4.60 -24.54 -20.34
C GLN A 180 -6.04 -24.99 -20.01
N ARG A 181 -6.22 -25.97 -19.13
CA ARG A 181 -7.54 -26.54 -18.81
C ARG A 181 -8.32 -25.74 -17.77
N LEU A 182 -7.70 -24.76 -17.15
CA LEU A 182 -8.21 -24.00 -16.02
C LEU A 182 -8.24 -22.49 -16.26
N ALA A 183 -7.52 -22.04 -17.29
CA ALA A 183 -7.48 -20.66 -17.75
C ALA A 183 -8.62 -20.34 -18.73
N VAL A 184 -9.06 -19.09 -18.67
CA VAL A 184 -9.92 -18.43 -19.66
C VAL A 184 -9.06 -17.62 -20.64
N GLY A 185 -7.92 -17.09 -20.18
CA GLY A 185 -6.91 -16.44 -21.02
C GLY A 185 -5.52 -16.58 -20.39
N ARG A 186 -4.46 -16.56 -21.21
CA ARG A 186 -3.08 -16.73 -20.74
C ARG A 186 -2.11 -15.85 -21.52
N ILE A 187 -1.07 -15.35 -20.87
CA ILE A 187 0.03 -14.60 -21.48
C ILE A 187 1.33 -15.06 -20.85
N GLN A 188 2.37 -15.28 -21.66
CA GLN A 188 3.75 -15.45 -21.20
C GLN A 188 4.57 -14.25 -21.66
N VAL A 189 5.40 -13.74 -20.75
CA VAL A 189 6.11 -12.47 -20.93
C VAL A 189 7.54 -12.62 -20.39
N LYS A 190 8.49 -11.97 -21.06
CA LYS A 190 9.86 -11.82 -20.57
C LYS A 190 9.93 -10.76 -19.48
N ALA A 191 10.61 -11.05 -18.37
CA ALA A 191 10.74 -10.11 -17.26
C ALA A 191 11.65 -8.91 -17.61
N GLU A 192 12.66 -9.09 -18.47
CA GLU A 192 13.63 -8.04 -18.82
C GLU A 192 13.00 -6.81 -19.50
N ASP A 193 12.14 -7.03 -20.49
CA ASP A 193 11.58 -5.96 -21.34
C ASP A 193 10.05 -5.95 -21.39
N GLY A 194 9.39 -6.90 -20.72
CA GLY A 194 7.95 -7.12 -20.82
C GLY A 194 7.51 -7.63 -22.19
N GLY A 195 8.42 -8.15 -23.02
CA GLY A 195 8.12 -8.66 -24.34
C GLY A 195 7.17 -9.87 -24.27
N MET A 196 5.99 -9.75 -24.87
CA MET A 196 5.03 -10.85 -24.95
C MET A 196 5.62 -12.00 -25.79
N VAL A 197 5.78 -13.17 -25.19
CA VAL A 197 6.27 -14.39 -25.85
C VAL A 197 5.13 -15.11 -26.56
N GLN A 198 4.01 -15.29 -25.86
CA GLN A 198 2.81 -15.93 -26.38
C GLN A 198 1.57 -15.54 -25.59
N SER A 199 0.42 -15.56 -26.25
CA SER A 199 -0.89 -15.34 -25.65
C SER A 199 -1.91 -16.34 -26.20
N ASP A 200 -2.92 -16.68 -25.40
CA ASP A 200 -3.97 -17.65 -25.77
C ASP A 200 -5.29 -17.35 -25.03
N GLY A 201 -6.39 -17.93 -25.55
CA GLY A 201 -7.74 -17.76 -25.02
C GLY A 201 -8.22 -16.32 -25.13
N ASP A 202 -8.89 -15.83 -24.09
CA ASP A 202 -9.41 -14.45 -24.02
C ASP A 202 -8.30 -13.38 -23.92
N CYS A 203 -7.02 -13.79 -23.92
CA CYS A 203 -5.86 -12.90 -24.01
C CYS A 203 -5.23 -12.84 -25.42
N SER A 204 -5.76 -13.58 -26.39
CA SER A 204 -5.28 -13.54 -27.79
C SER A 204 -5.54 -12.16 -28.42
N GLU A 205 -4.90 -11.88 -29.56
CA GLU A 205 -5.15 -10.64 -30.31
C GLU A 205 -6.66 -10.43 -30.56
N ASP A 206 -7.13 -9.19 -30.39
CA ASP A 206 -8.55 -8.78 -30.46
C ASP A 206 -9.51 -9.38 -29.41
N GLN A 207 -9.01 -10.05 -28.36
CA GLN A 207 -9.82 -10.59 -27.26
C GLN A 207 -9.90 -9.65 -26.04
N PRO A 208 -10.93 -9.78 -25.18
CA PRO A 208 -11.22 -8.78 -24.13
C PRO A 208 -10.13 -8.60 -23.07
N PHE A 209 -9.25 -9.58 -22.89
CA PHE A 209 -8.13 -9.51 -21.94
C PHE A 209 -6.76 -9.48 -22.65
N HIS A 210 -6.72 -9.09 -23.91
CA HIS A 210 -5.45 -8.84 -24.60
C HIS A 210 -4.75 -7.64 -23.96
N ALA A 211 -3.61 -7.86 -23.34
CA ALA A 211 -2.82 -6.80 -22.73
C ALA A 211 -1.99 -6.07 -23.78
N ASP A 212 -1.96 -4.75 -23.71
CA ASP A 212 -1.07 -3.96 -24.57
C ASP A 212 0.40 -4.09 -24.12
N GLN A 213 1.31 -3.90 -25.07
CA GLN A 213 2.75 -4.05 -24.83
C GLN A 213 3.29 -3.02 -23.82
N THR A 214 2.69 -1.83 -23.72
CA THR A 214 3.13 -0.79 -22.77
C THR A 214 2.80 -1.21 -21.34
N LEU A 215 1.60 -1.77 -21.13
CA LEU A 215 1.14 -2.31 -19.87
C LEU A 215 2.00 -3.50 -19.42
N LEU A 216 2.34 -4.40 -20.34
CA LEU A 216 3.21 -5.54 -20.03
C LEU A 216 4.64 -5.11 -19.67
N THR A 217 5.20 -4.13 -20.37
CA THR A 217 6.50 -3.54 -20.03
C THR A 217 6.47 -2.83 -18.68
N GLN A 218 5.40 -2.11 -18.35
CA GLN A 218 5.26 -1.49 -17.04
C GLN A 218 5.16 -2.56 -15.94
N PHE A 219 4.33 -3.57 -16.14
CA PHE A 219 4.14 -4.65 -15.19
C PHE A 219 5.42 -5.47 -14.96
N ALA A 220 6.22 -5.70 -16.00
CA ALA A 220 7.53 -6.34 -15.89
C ALA A 220 8.51 -5.52 -15.02
N ARG A 221 8.53 -4.19 -15.18
CA ARG A 221 9.31 -3.29 -14.31
C ARG A 221 8.84 -3.32 -12.87
N ASP A 222 7.52 -3.35 -12.66
CA ASP A 222 6.94 -3.42 -11.32
C ASP A 222 7.31 -4.75 -10.63
N LEU A 223 7.31 -5.87 -11.35
CA LEU A 223 7.75 -7.17 -10.83
C LEU A 223 9.25 -7.19 -10.52
N SER A 224 10.09 -6.62 -11.39
CA SER A 224 11.54 -6.51 -11.14
C SER A 224 11.83 -5.65 -9.90
N GLY A 225 11.12 -4.53 -9.73
CA GLY A 225 11.27 -3.71 -8.52
C GLY A 225 10.80 -4.45 -7.26
N TRP A 226 9.76 -5.27 -7.37
CA TRP A 226 9.32 -6.13 -6.28
C TRP A 226 10.35 -7.21 -5.92
N ASP A 227 11.04 -7.78 -6.90
CA ASP A 227 12.11 -8.74 -6.66
C ASP A 227 13.27 -8.11 -5.89
N ASP A 228 13.67 -6.88 -6.25
CA ASP A 228 14.69 -6.11 -5.50
C ASP A 228 14.25 -5.84 -4.04
N ASP A 229 12.97 -5.50 -3.83
CA ASP A 229 12.40 -5.25 -2.50
C ASP A 229 12.29 -6.53 -1.65
N ALA A 230 12.08 -7.68 -2.30
CA ALA A 230 11.78 -8.95 -1.67
C ALA A 230 12.98 -9.91 -1.58
N ALA A 231 14.12 -9.58 -2.20
CA ALA A 231 15.30 -10.44 -2.36
C ALA A 231 15.85 -11.04 -1.05
N ALA A 232 15.59 -10.43 0.11
CA ALA A 232 16.01 -10.97 1.41
C ALA A 232 15.01 -11.96 2.04
N ALA A 233 13.78 -12.08 1.50
CA ALA A 233 12.67 -12.79 2.15
C ALA A 233 11.90 -13.75 1.24
N LEU A 234 11.90 -13.56 -0.08
CA LEU A 234 11.16 -14.38 -1.04
C LEU A 234 12.00 -14.63 -2.29
N ASP A 235 12.67 -15.79 -2.31
CA ASP A 235 13.33 -16.29 -3.51
C ASP A 235 12.31 -16.72 -4.57
N HIS A 236 12.74 -16.75 -5.82
CA HIS A 236 11.99 -17.36 -6.92
C HIS A 236 11.89 -18.88 -6.75
N PRO A 237 10.84 -19.50 -7.31
CA PRO A 237 9.71 -18.90 -8.02
C PRO A 237 8.67 -18.28 -7.06
N GLN A 238 7.86 -17.37 -7.59
CA GLN A 238 6.79 -16.69 -6.84
C GLN A 238 5.44 -16.84 -7.54
N LEU A 239 4.36 -16.98 -6.75
CA LEU A 239 2.98 -16.98 -7.25
C LEU A 239 2.18 -15.84 -6.64
N ILE A 240 1.71 -14.92 -7.48
CA ILE A 240 0.79 -13.83 -7.12
C ILE A 240 -0.61 -14.20 -7.58
N VAL A 241 -1.62 -14.08 -6.71
CA VAL A 241 -3.02 -14.33 -7.08
C VAL A 241 -3.93 -13.18 -6.69
N MET A 242 -4.55 -12.56 -7.70
CA MET A 242 -5.51 -11.48 -7.57
C MET A 242 -6.93 -11.99 -7.77
N ARG A 243 -7.88 -11.50 -6.96
CA ARG A 243 -9.29 -11.92 -7.00
C ARG A 243 -10.22 -10.72 -7.10
N PRO A 244 -11.33 -10.83 -7.85
CA PRO A 244 -12.33 -9.78 -7.90
C PRO A 244 -13.03 -9.63 -6.54
N SER A 245 -13.26 -8.38 -6.13
CA SER A 245 -14.02 -8.06 -4.92
C SER A 245 -15.46 -8.58 -5.06
N GLY A 246 -15.91 -9.39 -4.10
CA GLY A 246 -17.22 -10.05 -4.15
C GLY A 246 -17.23 -11.49 -4.67
N GLY A 247 -16.06 -12.06 -5.03
CA GLY A 247 -15.89 -13.50 -5.30
C GLY A 247 -16.54 -14.01 -6.58
N LYS A 248 -17.13 -13.12 -7.39
CA LYS A 248 -17.68 -13.39 -8.73
C LYS A 248 -16.83 -12.63 -9.76
N GLY A 249 -16.49 -13.29 -10.87
CA GLY A 249 -15.68 -12.72 -11.95
C GLY A 249 -14.39 -13.50 -12.21
N SER A 250 -13.52 -12.91 -13.04
CA SER A 250 -12.21 -13.46 -13.37
C SER A 250 -11.17 -13.05 -12.33
N GLY A 251 -10.41 -14.01 -11.84
CA GLY A 251 -9.17 -13.81 -11.09
C GLY A 251 -7.96 -13.85 -12.02
N LEU A 252 -6.83 -13.36 -11.51
CA LEU A 252 -5.56 -13.33 -12.20
C LEU A 252 -4.54 -14.08 -11.35
N ALA A 253 -3.80 -15.00 -11.96
CA ALA A 253 -2.65 -15.63 -11.34
C ALA A 253 -1.40 -15.30 -12.16
N VAL A 254 -0.33 -14.87 -11.49
CA VAL A 254 0.95 -14.54 -12.10
C VAL A 254 2.00 -15.42 -11.44
N LEU A 255 2.72 -16.20 -12.23
CA LEU A 255 3.89 -16.92 -11.77
C LEU A 255 5.13 -16.25 -12.33
N ASN A 256 6.02 -15.80 -11.45
CA ASN A 256 7.31 -15.18 -11.80
C ASN A 256 8.45 -16.13 -11.41
N ASP A 257 9.28 -16.52 -12.36
CA ASP A 257 10.46 -17.36 -12.12
C ASP A 257 11.80 -16.58 -12.15
N GLY A 258 11.74 -15.25 -12.24
CA GLY A 258 12.90 -14.36 -12.26
C GLY A 258 13.44 -14.06 -13.66
N LYS A 259 13.03 -14.84 -14.68
CA LYS A 259 13.35 -14.55 -16.10
C LYS A 259 12.12 -14.26 -16.93
N GLU A 260 11.07 -15.02 -16.67
CA GLU A 260 9.78 -14.87 -17.33
C GLU A 260 8.67 -14.87 -16.29
N PHE A 261 7.56 -14.27 -16.66
CA PHE A 261 6.34 -14.43 -15.90
C PHE A 261 5.20 -14.88 -16.80
N SER A 262 4.33 -15.69 -16.21
CA SER A 262 3.15 -16.24 -16.86
C SER A 262 1.90 -15.77 -16.15
N ILE A 263 1.05 -15.08 -16.90
CA ILE A 263 -0.24 -14.56 -16.48
C ILE A 263 -1.32 -15.56 -16.91
N VAL A 264 -2.21 -15.90 -15.98
CA VAL A 264 -3.36 -16.77 -16.18
C VAL A 264 -4.61 -16.08 -15.66
N VAL A 265 -5.52 -15.76 -16.57
CA VAL A 265 -6.88 -15.33 -16.24
C VAL A 265 -7.72 -16.57 -16.00
N HIS A 266 -8.37 -16.67 -14.84
CA HIS A 266 -9.17 -17.84 -14.47
C HIS A 266 -10.50 -17.43 -13.82
N GLU A 267 -11.50 -18.30 -13.82
CA GLU A 267 -12.72 -18.04 -13.06
C GLU A 267 -12.42 -18.05 -11.55
N ALA A 268 -13.07 -17.19 -10.75
CA ALA A 268 -12.86 -17.12 -9.30
C ALA A 268 -12.97 -18.49 -8.57
N ARG A 269 -13.85 -19.38 -9.04
CA ARG A 269 -14.00 -20.75 -8.49
C ARG A 269 -12.82 -21.70 -8.74
N LYS A 270 -11.89 -21.34 -9.64
CA LYS A 270 -10.74 -22.16 -10.05
C LYS A 270 -9.46 -21.87 -9.26
N LEU A 271 -9.52 -21.00 -8.26
CA LEU A 271 -8.38 -20.67 -7.40
C LEU A 271 -7.68 -21.91 -6.82
N GLY A 272 -8.45 -22.88 -6.29
CA GLY A 272 -7.86 -24.10 -5.75
C GLY A 272 -7.08 -24.91 -6.80
N ALA A 273 -7.50 -24.87 -8.07
CA ALA A 273 -6.78 -25.53 -9.16
C ALA A 273 -5.48 -24.79 -9.52
N ILE A 274 -5.46 -23.46 -9.42
CA ILE A 274 -4.24 -22.64 -9.61
C ILE A 274 -3.21 -22.94 -8.53
N VAL A 275 -3.63 -22.94 -7.25
CA VAL A 275 -2.74 -23.22 -6.12
C VAL A 275 -2.22 -24.66 -6.18
N ASN A 276 -3.08 -25.64 -6.53
CA ASN A 276 -2.62 -27.02 -6.72
C ASN A 276 -1.64 -27.17 -7.88
N LEU A 277 -1.84 -26.42 -8.98
CA LEU A 277 -0.89 -26.42 -10.09
C LEU A 277 0.46 -25.88 -9.65
N TRP A 278 0.47 -24.75 -8.93
CA TRP A 278 1.67 -24.19 -8.32
C TRP A 278 2.41 -25.20 -7.44
N THR A 279 1.71 -25.78 -6.46
CA THR A 279 2.29 -26.78 -5.54
C THR A 279 2.88 -27.96 -6.32
N SER A 280 2.21 -28.44 -7.37
CA SER A 280 2.73 -29.53 -8.21
C SER A 280 3.99 -29.19 -9.02
N LEU A 281 4.25 -27.90 -9.23
CA LEU A 281 5.43 -27.40 -9.95
C LEU A 281 6.60 -27.18 -9.00
N THR A 282 6.34 -26.74 -7.76
CA THR A 282 7.38 -26.46 -6.77
C THR A 282 7.78 -27.67 -5.92
N GLU A 283 6.86 -28.62 -5.65
CA GLU A 283 7.18 -29.89 -4.95
C GLU A 283 8.08 -30.85 -5.75
N ARG A 284 8.33 -30.57 -7.04
CA ARG A 284 9.25 -31.36 -7.88
C ARG A 284 10.68 -30.82 -7.89
N SER A 285 10.96 -29.73 -7.17
CA SER A 285 12.26 -29.07 -7.11
C SER A 285 13.04 -29.35 -5.80
N GLU A 286 12.54 -30.25 -4.94
CA GLU A 286 13.30 -30.89 -3.84
C GLU A 286 13.67 -32.35 -4.22
#